data_AF-A0AAU9WED5-F1
#
_entry.id   AF-A0AAU9WED5-F1
#
_cell.length_a   1.000
_cell.length_b   1.000
_cell.length_c   1.000
_cell.angle_alpha   90.00
_cell.angle_beta   90.00
_cell.angle_gamma   90.00
#
_symmetry.space_group_name_H-M   'P 1'
#
loop_
_entity.id
_entity.type
_entity.pdbx_description
1 polymer ?
#
loop_
_entity_poly.entity_id
_entity_poly.type
_entity_poly.pdbx_seq_one_letter_code
_entity_poly.pdbx_strand_id
1 'polypeptide(L)'
;MNSKELDQNLARFYVEARTKKGEEYSRSALLGFRNSIERHLNNNGVTVKISKNQVFQNSNKILDAKLRINRRAGKENIQHKPVIVPSDLAKIRASPFHSLVLHSCKVRTEWPPTFRCRPQPKAFRVAFLTPVIFRATSRCFSAYRAALMTKILIQLSKRLSLPGQGTLDSNLTVAQ
;
A
#
# COMPACT_ATOMS: atom_id res chain seq x y z
N MET A 1 7.00 -10.99 24.00
CA MET A 1 7.47 -12.11 23.15
C MET A 1 8.98 -12.02 23.03
N ASN A 2 9.72 -13.10 23.30
CA ASN A 2 11.18 -13.09 23.20
C ASN A 2 11.62 -13.17 21.73
N SER A 3 12.68 -12.46 21.34
CA SER A 3 13.13 -12.44 19.94
C SER A 3 13.60 -13.80 19.42
N LYS A 4 14.19 -14.64 20.29
CA LYS A 4 14.62 -16.01 19.92
C LYS A 4 13.44 -16.96 19.71
N GLU A 5 12.43 -16.84 20.56
CA GLU A 5 11.19 -17.62 20.46
C GLU A 5 10.44 -17.29 19.16
N LEU A 6 10.39 -16.00 18.82
CA LEU A 6 9.83 -15.54 17.54
C LEU A 6 10.57 -16.15 16.34
N ASP A 7 11.91 -16.23 16.37
CA ASP A 7 12.68 -16.86 15.30
C ASP A 7 12.36 -18.36 15.15
N GLN A 8 12.24 -19.09 16.26
CA GLN A 8 11.84 -20.51 16.22
C GLN A 8 10.43 -20.71 15.66
N ASN A 9 9.49 -19.86 16.09
CA ASN A 9 8.11 -19.90 15.59
C ASN A 9 8.05 -19.57 14.09
N LEU A 10 8.85 -18.61 13.62
CA LEU A 10 8.97 -18.29 12.19
C LEU A 10 9.57 -19.46 11.40
N ALA A 11 10.59 -20.14 11.95
CA ALA A 11 11.19 -21.30 11.32
C ALA A 11 10.16 -22.43 11.17
N ARG A 12 9.41 -22.76 12.23
CA ARG A 12 8.31 -23.75 12.18
C ARG A 12 7.23 -23.36 11.19
N PHE A 13 6.79 -22.10 11.23
CA PHE A 13 5.80 -21.57 10.29
C PHE A 13 6.24 -21.77 8.85
N TYR A 14 7.49 -21.46 8.50
CA TYR A 14 7.95 -21.66 7.13
C TYR A 14 8.00 -23.13 6.74
N VAL A 15 8.29 -24.06 7.64
CA VAL A 15 8.24 -25.50 7.34
C VAL A 15 6.81 -25.94 7.07
N GLU A 16 5.89 -25.57 7.94
CA GLU A 16 4.49 -26.04 7.97
C GLU A 16 3.57 -25.30 7.00
N ALA A 17 3.94 -24.09 6.55
CA ALA A 17 3.09 -23.27 5.69
C ALA A 17 2.72 -24.01 4.39
N ARG A 18 1.42 -24.29 4.23
CA ARG A 18 0.79 -24.89 3.04
C ARG A 18 -0.53 -24.20 2.70
N THR A 19 -0.95 -24.29 1.44
CA THR A 19 -2.27 -23.83 1.00
C THR A 19 -3.38 -24.73 1.54
N LYS A 20 -4.64 -24.32 1.42
CA LYS A 20 -5.80 -25.17 1.77
C LYS A 20 -5.82 -26.52 1.04
N LYS A 21 -5.18 -26.60 -0.13
CA LYS A 21 -5.04 -27.81 -0.94
C LYS A 21 -3.83 -28.68 -0.54
N GLY A 22 -3.06 -28.26 0.47
CA GLY A 22 -1.81 -28.91 0.88
C GLY A 22 -0.59 -28.56 0.00
N GLU A 23 -0.77 -27.69 -0.99
CA GLU A 23 0.31 -27.29 -1.90
C GLU A 23 1.27 -26.31 -1.24
N GLU A 24 2.47 -26.24 -1.82
CA GLU A 24 3.51 -25.34 -1.36
C GLU A 24 3.25 -23.91 -1.85
N TYR A 25 3.54 -22.92 -1.00
CA TYR A 25 3.33 -21.53 -1.36
C TYR A 25 4.35 -21.05 -2.41
N SER A 26 3.91 -20.11 -3.25
CA SER A 26 4.81 -19.44 -4.19
C SER A 26 5.86 -18.58 -3.46
N ARG A 27 6.97 -18.32 -4.14
CA ARG A 27 8.05 -17.45 -3.62
C ARG A 27 7.54 -16.09 -3.17
N SER A 28 6.66 -15.47 -3.96
CA SER A 28 6.10 -14.15 -3.65
C SER A 28 5.22 -14.18 -2.40
N ALA A 29 4.43 -15.25 -2.20
CA ALA A 29 3.59 -15.41 -1.02
C ALA A 29 4.42 -15.56 0.26
N LEU A 30 5.44 -16.40 0.26
CA LEU A 30 6.33 -16.60 1.43
C LEU A 30 7.05 -15.30 1.84
N LEU A 31 7.58 -14.56 0.85
CA LEU A 31 8.18 -13.24 1.11
C LEU A 31 7.13 -12.20 1.54
N GLY A 32 5.90 -12.31 1.04
CA GLY A 32 4.75 -11.51 1.45
C GLY A 32 4.41 -11.71 2.92
N PHE A 33 4.37 -12.96 3.41
CA PHE A 33 4.13 -13.28 4.82
C PHE A 33 5.19 -12.64 5.71
N ARG A 34 6.48 -12.79 5.37
CA ARG A 34 7.58 -12.14 6.10
C ARG A 34 7.37 -10.64 6.23
N ASN A 35 7.05 -9.98 5.12
CA ASN A 35 6.86 -8.53 5.10
C ASN A 35 5.59 -8.11 5.87
N SER A 36 4.52 -8.90 5.80
CA SER A 36 3.28 -8.65 6.54
C SER A 36 3.50 -8.73 8.05
N ILE A 37 4.19 -9.78 8.51
CA ILE A 37 4.56 -9.97 9.92
C ILE A 37 5.45 -8.81 10.37
N GLU A 38 6.47 -8.44 9.57
CA GLU A 38 7.34 -7.31 9.87
C GLU A 38 6.54 -6.00 10.05
N ARG A 39 5.58 -5.72 9.16
CA ARG A 39 4.72 -4.54 9.28
C ARG A 39 3.83 -4.60 10.51
N HIS A 40 3.24 -5.76 10.80
CA HIS A 40 2.39 -5.93 11.97
C HIS A 40 3.18 -5.67 13.27
N LEU A 41 4.37 -6.23 13.40
CA LEU A 41 5.24 -5.99 14.57
C LEU A 41 5.62 -4.52 14.70
N ASN A 42 6.00 -3.87 13.60
CA ASN A 42 6.37 -2.45 13.60
C ASN A 42 5.18 -1.55 13.99
N ASN A 43 3.97 -1.87 13.54
CA ASN A 43 2.76 -1.12 13.89
C ASN A 43 2.39 -1.26 15.37
N ASN A 44 2.71 -2.40 15.99
CA ASN A 44 2.51 -2.65 17.42
C ASN A 44 3.67 -2.15 18.29
N GLY A 45 4.57 -1.30 17.75
CA GLY A 45 5.67 -0.68 18.50
C GLY A 45 6.95 -1.52 18.60
N VAL A 46 6.98 -2.73 18.03
CA VAL A 46 8.17 -3.59 18.01
C VAL A 46 8.91 -3.36 16.71
N THR A 47 9.87 -2.43 16.72
CA THR A 47 10.64 -2.08 15.52
C THR A 47 11.68 -3.16 15.21
N VAL A 48 11.34 -4.09 14.31
CA VAL A 48 12.18 -5.25 13.97
C VAL A 48 12.32 -5.39 12.47
N LYS A 49 13.55 -5.71 12.02
CA LYS A 49 13.89 -6.02 10.64
C LYS A 49 14.26 -7.49 10.52
N ILE A 50 13.27 -8.34 10.22
CA ILE A 50 13.44 -9.81 10.16
C ILE A 50 14.50 -10.22 9.14
N SER A 51 14.60 -9.50 8.01
CA SER A 51 15.54 -9.85 6.94
C SER A 51 17.02 -9.52 7.24
N LYS A 52 17.29 -8.56 8.13
CA LYS A 52 18.65 -8.03 8.34
C LYS A 52 19.22 -8.35 9.72
N ASN A 53 18.35 -8.63 10.70
CA ASN A 53 18.77 -8.82 12.07
C ASN A 53 19.33 -10.24 12.26
N GLN A 54 20.49 -10.32 12.92
CA GLN A 54 21.22 -11.55 13.22
C GLN A 54 20.43 -12.54 14.08
N VAL A 55 19.49 -12.06 14.90
CA VAL A 55 18.64 -12.91 15.74
C VAL A 55 17.74 -13.83 14.90
N PHE A 56 17.41 -13.45 13.67
CA PHE A 56 16.51 -14.21 12.79
C PHE A 56 17.24 -15.07 11.75
N GLN A 57 18.53 -15.38 11.97
CA GLN A 57 19.33 -16.13 10.99
C GLN A 57 18.78 -17.52 10.71
N ASN A 58 18.25 -18.21 11.72
CA ASN A 58 17.77 -19.58 11.55
C ASN A 58 16.49 -19.62 10.72
N SER A 59 15.48 -18.80 11.04
CA SER A 59 14.28 -18.71 10.20
C SER A 59 14.58 -18.26 8.77
N ASN A 60 15.52 -17.32 8.58
CA ASN A 60 15.94 -16.90 7.24
C ASN A 60 16.62 -18.04 6.45
N LYS A 61 17.49 -18.85 7.08
CA LYS A 61 18.09 -20.03 6.45
C LYS A 61 17.03 -21.05 6.01
N ILE A 62 16.03 -21.30 6.84
CA ILE A 62 14.92 -22.20 6.51
C ILE A 62 14.09 -21.66 5.35
N LEU A 63 13.76 -20.37 5.37
CA LEU A 63 13.06 -19.72 4.27
C LEU A 63 13.84 -19.83 2.96
N ASP A 64 15.14 -19.54 2.97
CA ASP A 64 16.00 -19.63 1.78
C ASP A 64 16.12 -21.06 1.27
N ALA A 65 16.24 -22.05 2.16
CA ALA A 65 16.23 -23.47 1.81
C ALA A 65 14.91 -23.85 1.12
N LYS A 66 13.77 -23.41 1.68
CA LYS A 66 12.45 -23.68 1.11
C LYS A 66 12.26 -23.03 -0.26
N LEU A 67 12.74 -21.80 -0.45
CA LEU A 67 12.75 -21.13 -1.74
C LEU A 67 13.63 -21.87 -2.77
N ARG A 68 14.79 -22.38 -2.37
CA ARG A 68 15.66 -23.19 -3.24
C ARG A 68 14.99 -24.50 -3.67
N ILE A 69 14.26 -25.16 -2.77
CA ILE A 69 13.50 -26.37 -3.08
C ILE A 69 12.41 -26.04 -4.11
N ASN A 70 11.66 -24.96 -3.90
CA ASN A 70 10.60 -24.54 -4.82
C ASN A 70 11.15 -24.21 -6.22
N ARG A 71 12.33 -23.60 -6.29
CA ARG A 71 13.04 -23.36 -7.55
C ARG A 71 13.37 -24.65 -8.28
N ARG A 72 13.98 -25.61 -7.59
CA ARG A 72 14.37 -26.91 -8.16
C ARG A 72 13.16 -27.69 -8.64
N ALA A 73 12.04 -27.58 -7.94
CA ALA A 73 10.77 -28.20 -8.32
C ALA A 73 10.05 -27.49 -9.48
N GLY A 74 10.60 -26.40 -10.04
CA GLY A 74 9.96 -25.64 -11.12
C GLY A 74 8.66 -24.93 -10.71
N LYS A 75 8.39 -24.81 -9.40
CA LYS A 75 7.15 -24.18 -8.87
C LYS A 75 7.24 -22.65 -8.81
N GLU A 76 8.29 -22.07 -9.37
CA GLU A 76 8.40 -20.63 -9.53
C GLU A 76 7.49 -20.20 -10.68
N ASN A 77 6.33 -19.59 -10.35
CA ASN A 77 5.43 -18.98 -11.33
C ASN A 77 6.05 -17.67 -11.89
N ILE A 78 7.22 -17.77 -12.52
CA ILE A 78 7.90 -16.66 -13.19
C ILE A 78 7.74 -16.90 -14.68
N GLN A 79 6.64 -16.39 -15.21
CA GLN A 79 6.45 -16.28 -16.65
C GLN A 79 7.15 -15.01 -17.13
N HIS A 80 8.26 -15.17 -17.85
CA HIS A 80 8.90 -14.03 -18.50
C HIS A 80 7.99 -13.51 -19.61
N LYS A 81 7.81 -12.18 -19.63
CA LYS A 81 7.14 -11.53 -20.76
C LYS A 81 7.93 -11.86 -22.04
N PRO A 82 7.25 -12.13 -23.16
CA PRO A 82 7.94 -12.39 -24.41
C PRO A 82 8.79 -11.18 -24.81
N VAL A 83 9.84 -11.46 -25.59
CA VAL A 83 10.68 -10.42 -26.18
C VAL A 83 9.79 -9.51 -27.04
N ILE A 84 9.99 -8.19 -26.91
CA ILE A 84 9.21 -7.21 -27.67
C ILE A 84 9.49 -7.42 -29.16
N VAL A 85 8.44 -7.67 -29.93
CA VAL A 85 8.52 -7.95 -31.36
C VAL A 85 8.83 -6.64 -32.12
N PRO A 86 9.58 -6.66 -33.24
CA PRO A 86 9.88 -5.45 -34.03
C PRO A 86 8.65 -4.65 -34.47
N SER A 87 7.52 -5.34 -34.72
CA SER A 87 6.23 -4.70 -35.01
C SER A 87 5.72 -3.85 -33.84
N ASP A 88 5.84 -4.35 -32.62
CA ASP A 88 5.45 -3.60 -31.42
C ASP A 88 6.41 -2.45 -31.14
N LEU A 89 7.70 -2.60 -31.46
CA LEU A 89 8.66 -1.49 -31.43
C LEU A 89 8.24 -0.36 -32.38
N ALA A 90 7.71 -0.68 -33.57
CA ALA A 90 7.20 0.32 -34.50
C ALA A 90 5.97 1.07 -33.94
N LYS A 91 5.04 0.35 -33.29
CA LYS A 91 3.89 0.96 -32.60
C LYS A 91 4.32 1.86 -31.44
N ILE A 92 5.33 1.44 -30.66
CA ILE A 92 5.90 2.24 -29.56
C ILE A 92 6.49 3.54 -30.13
N ARG A 93 7.27 3.46 -31.21
CA ARG A 93 7.89 4.64 -31.86
C ARG A 93 6.86 5.60 -32.47
N ALA A 94 5.78 5.06 -33.04
CA ALA A 94 4.70 5.85 -33.61
C ALA A 94 3.76 6.47 -32.55
N SER A 95 3.83 6.01 -31.29
CA SER A 95 2.93 6.51 -30.25
C SER A 95 3.25 7.97 -29.88
N PRO A 96 2.24 8.83 -29.69
CA PRO A 96 2.42 10.23 -29.30
C PRO A 96 3.03 10.37 -27.89
N PHE A 97 3.00 9.30 -27.08
CA PHE A 97 3.62 9.26 -25.75
C PHE A 97 5.13 9.05 -25.79
N HIS A 98 5.68 8.47 -26.86
CA HIS A 98 7.13 8.25 -26.98
C HIS A 98 7.91 9.56 -27.14
N SER A 99 7.35 10.52 -27.89
CA SER A 99 7.93 11.87 -28.06
C SER A 99 7.69 12.79 -26.86
N LEU A 100 6.59 12.61 -26.11
CA LEU A 100 6.31 13.36 -24.88
C LEU A 100 7.35 13.07 -23.78
N VAL A 101 7.87 11.85 -23.71
CA VAL A 101 8.94 11.49 -22.76
C VAL A 101 10.28 12.10 -23.17
N LEU A 102 10.62 12.14 -24.47
CA LEU A 102 11.87 12.77 -24.94
C LEU A 102 11.85 14.31 -24.79
N HIS A 103 10.70 14.97 -24.94
CA HIS A 103 10.58 16.42 -24.69
C HIS A 103 10.49 16.78 -23.20
N SER A 104 10.00 15.89 -22.33
CA SER A 104 10.00 16.10 -20.87
C SER A 104 11.27 15.60 -20.16
N CYS A 105 12.09 14.79 -20.85
CA CYS A 105 13.43 14.38 -20.43
C CYS A 105 14.55 15.22 -21.07
N LYS A 106 14.33 16.52 -21.30
CA LYS A 106 15.41 17.47 -21.02
C LYS A 106 15.80 17.23 -19.57
N VAL A 107 16.98 16.68 -19.37
CA VAL A 107 17.55 16.30 -18.08
C VAL A 107 17.23 17.37 -17.05
N ARG A 108 16.28 17.08 -16.16
CA ARG A 108 16.17 17.79 -14.90
C ARG A 108 17.35 17.30 -14.08
N THR A 109 18.48 18.01 -14.15
CA THR A 109 19.72 17.71 -13.41
C THR A 109 19.59 17.91 -11.90
N GLU A 110 18.39 18.22 -11.42
CA GLU A 110 18.07 18.42 -10.02
C GLU A 110 16.78 17.68 -9.68
N TRP A 111 16.94 16.48 -9.14
CA TRP A 111 15.87 15.84 -8.39
C TRP A 111 15.57 16.72 -7.18
N PRO A 112 14.34 17.23 -6.99
CA PRO A 112 14.02 17.90 -5.74
C PRO A 112 14.26 16.90 -4.58
N PRO A 113 14.97 17.28 -3.51
CA PRO A 113 15.39 16.35 -2.45
C PRO A 113 14.21 15.80 -1.62
N THR A 114 12.98 16.12 -1.99
CA THR A 114 11.75 15.78 -1.28
C THR A 114 11.08 14.50 -1.76
N PHE A 115 11.51 13.87 -2.86
CA PHE A 115 11.05 12.52 -3.22
C PHE A 115 11.85 11.41 -2.52
N ARG A 116 11.95 11.53 -1.20
CA ARG A 116 12.14 10.40 -0.30
C ARG A 116 11.04 10.46 0.74
N CYS A 117 10.04 9.59 0.64
CA CYS A 117 9.23 9.20 1.80
C CYS A 117 8.53 7.86 1.58
N ARG A 118 9.27 6.76 1.80
CA ARG A 118 8.73 5.69 2.65
C ARG A 118 9.07 6.12 4.07
N PRO A 119 8.12 6.38 4.99
CA PRO A 119 8.47 6.82 6.34
C PRO A 119 9.28 5.73 7.04
N GLN A 120 10.52 6.04 7.40
CA GLN A 120 11.29 5.25 8.36
C GLN A 120 11.00 5.84 9.74
N PRO A 121 10.49 5.07 10.71
CA PRO A 121 10.43 5.55 12.08
C PRO A 121 11.84 5.43 12.64
N LYS A 122 12.53 6.56 12.79
CA LYS A 122 13.68 6.64 13.69
C LYS A 122 13.39 7.71 14.73
N ALA A 123 13.07 7.19 15.91
CA ALA A 123 13.16 7.76 17.24
C ALA A 123 13.76 9.18 17.32
N PHE A 124 12.95 10.13 17.78
CA PHE A 124 13.46 11.33 18.44
C PHE A 124 13.40 11.10 19.94
N ARG A 125 14.59 10.95 20.55
CA ARG A 125 14.80 11.02 21.99
C ARG A 125 15.21 12.46 22.34
N VAL A 126 14.43 13.05 23.25
CA VAL A 126 14.72 14.06 24.28
C VAL A 126 15.22 15.49 23.93
N ALA A 127 14.44 16.41 24.52
CA ALA A 127 14.85 17.55 25.36
C ALA A 127 15.12 18.93 24.73
N PHE A 128 14.20 19.85 25.11
CA PHE A 128 14.44 21.22 25.57
C PHE A 128 15.19 22.20 24.66
N LEU A 129 14.46 23.15 24.05
CA LEU A 129 14.38 24.57 24.49
C LEU A 129 13.68 25.45 23.44
N THR A 130 12.78 26.31 23.92
CA THR A 130 12.10 27.48 23.29
C THR A 130 10.82 27.25 22.44
N PRO A 131 9.72 27.99 22.74
CA PRO A 131 8.45 27.92 22.00
C PRO A 131 8.26 29.16 21.13
N VAL A 132 8.82 29.19 19.92
CA VAL A 132 8.40 30.12 18.86
C VAL A 132 8.51 29.35 17.55
N ILE A 133 7.56 29.49 16.64
CA ILE A 133 7.39 28.70 15.39
C ILE A 133 6.50 27.44 15.56
N PHE A 134 5.34 27.61 16.21
CA PHE A 134 4.16 26.73 16.01
C PHE A 134 2.94 27.58 15.64
N ARG A 135 3.03 28.34 14.54
CA ARG A 135 1.88 29.10 14.04
C ARG A 135 1.81 29.33 12.54
N ALA A 136 2.42 28.45 11.72
CA ALA A 136 2.41 28.62 10.27
C ALA A 136 2.09 27.37 9.44
N THR A 137 1.63 26.25 10.04
CA THR A 137 1.21 25.06 9.27
C THR A 137 -0.19 24.54 9.59
N SER A 138 -0.92 25.14 10.54
CA SER A 138 -2.30 24.74 10.86
C SER A 138 -3.39 25.45 10.04
N ARG A 139 -3.07 26.54 9.32
CA ARG A 139 -4.07 27.29 8.52
C ARG A 139 -4.37 26.68 7.16
N CYS A 140 -3.49 25.86 6.59
CA CYS A 140 -3.72 25.26 5.27
C CYS A 140 -4.54 23.96 5.31
N PHE A 141 -4.55 23.22 6.43
CA PHE A 141 -5.35 21.99 6.55
C PHE A 141 -6.83 22.26 6.90
N SER A 142 -7.13 23.42 7.49
CA SER A 142 -8.51 23.82 7.84
C SER A 142 -9.31 24.25 6.61
N ALA A 143 -8.69 24.98 5.66
CA ALA A 143 -9.38 25.47 4.47
C ALA A 143 -9.83 24.34 3.52
N TYR A 144 -9.03 23.26 3.40
CA TYR A 144 -9.36 22.15 2.51
C TYR A 144 -10.52 21.30 3.03
N ARG A 145 -10.63 21.14 4.35
CA ARG A 145 -11.73 20.41 4.99
C ARG A 145 -13.04 21.20 4.97
N ALA A 146 -12.98 22.54 5.12
CA ALA A 146 -14.15 23.41 4.99
C ALA A 146 -14.70 23.43 3.54
N ALA A 147 -13.82 23.49 2.53
CA ALA A 147 -14.22 23.47 1.12
C ALA A 147 -14.81 22.13 0.65
N LEU A 148 -14.38 21.01 1.24
CA LEU A 148 -14.94 19.69 0.93
C LEU A 148 -16.33 19.51 1.55
N MET A 149 -16.55 20.00 2.77
CA MET A 149 -17.85 19.89 3.45
C MET A 149 -18.93 20.78 2.81
N THR A 150 -18.59 21.97 2.31
CA THR A 150 -19.55 22.82 1.59
C THR A 150 -19.95 22.23 0.24
N LYS A 151 -19.03 21.61 -0.50
CA LYS A 151 -19.38 20.91 -1.75
C LYS A 151 -20.28 19.70 -1.53
N ILE A 152 -20.07 18.95 -0.45
CA ILE A 152 -20.93 17.81 -0.08
C ILE A 152 -22.32 18.29 0.34
N LEU A 153 -22.43 19.37 1.13
CA LEU A 153 -23.71 19.93 1.56
C LEU A 153 -24.52 20.53 0.39
N ILE A 154 -23.88 21.21 -0.55
CA ILE A 154 -24.55 21.74 -1.77
C ILE A 154 -25.07 20.59 -2.64
N GLN A 155 -24.37 19.45 -2.67
CA GLN A 155 -24.80 18.32 -3.48
C GLN A 155 -25.88 17.45 -2.82
N LEU A 156 -25.97 17.49 -1.49
CA LEU A 156 -27.09 16.93 -0.74
C LEU A 156 -28.34 17.82 -0.84
N SER A 157 -28.21 19.16 -0.82
CA SER A 157 -29.38 20.05 -0.94
C SER A 157 -30.05 19.99 -2.32
N LYS A 158 -29.27 19.79 -3.39
CA LYS A 158 -29.81 19.59 -4.75
C LYS A 158 -30.52 18.24 -4.95
N ARG A 159 -30.25 17.23 -4.11
CA ARG A 159 -30.93 15.93 -4.16
C ARG A 159 -32.24 15.88 -3.38
N LEU A 160 -32.53 16.88 -2.54
CA LEU A 160 -33.73 16.94 -1.69
C LEU A 160 -34.81 17.90 -2.20
N SER A 161 -34.59 18.60 -3.32
CA SER A 161 -35.60 19.48 -3.92
C SER A 161 -36.18 18.85 -5.19
N LEU A 162 -37.14 17.95 -5.01
CA LEU A 162 -38.16 17.65 -6.02
C LEU A 162 -39.49 18.24 -5.49
N PRO A 163 -40.14 19.16 -6.22
CA PRO A 163 -41.42 19.73 -5.79
C PRO A 163 -42.55 18.71 -6.01
N GLY A 164 -43.17 18.28 -4.92
CA GLY A 164 -44.50 17.69 -4.94
C GLY A 164 -45.56 18.78 -4.85
N GLN A 165 -46.40 18.90 -5.87
CA GLN A 165 -47.74 19.48 -5.75
C GLN A 165 -48.72 18.52 -6.43
N GLY A 166 -49.31 17.65 -5.61
CA GLY A 166 -50.55 16.94 -5.91
C GLY A 166 -51.52 17.29 -4.80
N THR A 167 -52.39 18.26 -5.05
CA THR A 167 -53.58 18.55 -4.25
C THR A 167 -54.60 17.44 -4.51
N LEU A 168 -54.94 16.67 -3.48
CA LEU A 168 -56.12 15.81 -3.44
C LEU A 168 -57.02 16.28 -2.30
N ASP A 169 -58.05 17.03 -2.69
CA ASP A 169 -59.22 17.26 -1.85
C ASP A 169 -60.12 16.02 -1.85
N SER A 170 -60.55 15.66 -0.65
CA SER A 170 -61.87 15.10 -0.31
C SER A 170 -62.35 13.83 -1.05
N ASN A 171 -62.46 12.70 -0.35
CA ASN A 171 -63.71 12.37 0.34
C ASN A 171 -63.68 11.01 1.06
N LEU A 172 -64.38 11.06 2.19
CA LEU A 172 -64.76 10.03 3.14
C LEU A 172 -65.55 8.85 2.53
N THR A 173 -65.28 7.65 3.09
CA THR A 173 -66.23 6.62 3.57
C THR A 173 -67.19 5.92 2.58
N VAL A 174 -67.10 4.58 2.51
CA VAL A 174 -68.08 3.58 3.03
C VAL A 174 -67.89 2.26 2.28
N ALA A 175 -67.67 1.19 3.04
CA ALA A 175 -67.97 -0.17 2.67
C ALA A 175 -69.44 -0.47 3.00
N GLN A 176 -70.21 -0.88 1.98
CA GLN A 176 -71.29 -1.90 1.96
C GLN A 176 -72.16 -1.69 0.73
#